data_AF-A0A7C2I563-F1
#
_entry.id   AF-A0A7C2I563-F1
#
_cell.length_a   1.000
_cell.length_b   1.000
_cell.length_c   1.000
_cell.angle_alpha   90.00
_cell.angle_beta   90.00
_cell.angle_gamma   90.00
#
_symmetry.space_group_name_H-M   'P 1'
#
loop_
_entity.id
_entity.type
_entity.pdbx_description
1 polymer ?
#
loop_
_entity_poly.entity_id
_entity_poly.type
_entity_poly.pdbx_seq_one_letter_code
_entity_poly.pdbx_strand_id
1 'polypeptide(L)'
;MTSPYFVHRINPLLAEIFGLKLWYYGLTYSLGFVGVYLWFKRVQKRLGWADREVYDLSILVALGILVFARTVEIVFYEWSYYLQHPSQALSYWLGGMSSHGVLLGGILGIWLFSRWRGGRFLEILDEVVIPAAFLMGVGRIGNFIDGNIVGYATDVWWAVKFPNAEEFRHPVTLYDALKNFLMIPLLLVVRRTTSPGRGFSWPISCSGTGSVASSLTTSGSTLSRCSVSRPGSISTS
;
A
#
# COMPACT_ATOMS: atom_id res chain seq x y z
N MET A 1 4.61 45.52 -13.18
CA MET A 1 5.81 44.70 -12.87
C MET A 1 5.34 43.29 -12.56
N THR A 2 5.48 42.36 -13.50
CA THR A 2 5.25 40.93 -13.21
C THR A 2 6.40 40.47 -12.32
N SER A 3 6.10 40.16 -11.06
CA SER A 3 7.08 39.56 -10.16
C SER A 3 7.67 38.31 -10.84
N PRO A 4 9.00 38.09 -10.83
CA PRO A 4 9.61 36.90 -11.45
C PRO A 4 9.24 35.60 -10.72
N TYR A 5 8.58 35.71 -9.57
CA TYR A 5 8.19 34.61 -8.72
C TYR A 5 6.78 34.11 -9.04
N PHE A 6 6.59 32.79 -8.96
CA PHE A 6 5.27 32.18 -9.16
C PHE A 6 4.35 32.52 -7.98
N VAL A 7 3.18 33.09 -8.29
CA VAL A 7 2.13 33.38 -7.30
C VAL A 7 1.09 32.27 -7.36
N HIS A 8 0.92 31.56 -6.24
CA HIS A 8 0.00 30.44 -6.13
C HIS A 8 -1.45 30.94 -6.08
N ARG A 9 -2.11 30.98 -7.24
CA ARG A 9 -3.52 31.38 -7.41
C ARG A 9 -4.40 30.22 -7.87
N ILE A 10 -4.12 29.02 -7.38
CA ILE A 10 -4.91 27.84 -7.73
C ILE A 10 -6.11 27.76 -6.77
N ASN A 11 -7.32 27.67 -7.32
CA ASN A 11 -8.50 27.45 -6.51
C ASN A 11 -8.52 25.97 -6.06
N PRO A 12 -8.53 25.67 -4.75
CA PRO A 12 -8.57 24.30 -4.24
C PRO A 12 -9.90 23.59 -4.52
N LEU A 13 -10.98 24.36 -4.79
CA LEU A 13 -12.27 23.84 -5.22
C LEU A 13 -12.21 23.51 -6.72
N LEU A 14 -12.38 22.23 -7.04
CA LEU A 14 -12.43 21.73 -8.41
C LEU A 14 -13.76 22.07 -9.07
N ALA A 15 -14.87 21.72 -8.41
CA ALA A 15 -16.22 21.93 -8.90
C ALA A 15 -17.22 21.91 -7.75
N GLU A 16 -18.36 22.54 -7.96
CA GLU A 16 -19.52 22.44 -7.08
C GLU A 16 -20.64 21.77 -7.88
N ILE A 17 -21.05 20.58 -7.45
CA ILE A 17 -22.07 19.78 -8.14
C ILE A 17 -23.20 19.54 -7.14
N PHE A 18 -24.40 20.09 -7.41
CA PHE A 18 -25.57 20.01 -6.52
C PHE A 18 -25.31 20.41 -5.05
N GLY A 19 -24.48 21.44 -4.83
CA GLY A 19 -24.09 21.89 -3.49
C GLY A 19 -22.99 21.05 -2.81
N LEU A 20 -22.51 20.00 -3.47
CA LEU A 20 -21.36 19.22 -3.02
C LEU A 20 -20.07 19.85 -3.55
N LYS A 21 -19.20 20.29 -2.64
CA LYS A 21 -17.89 20.88 -2.96
C LYS A 21 -16.87 19.77 -3.20
N LEU A 22 -16.38 19.67 -4.43
CA LEU A 22 -15.33 18.73 -4.81
C LEU A 22 -13.98 19.41 -4.74
N TRP A 23 -13.09 18.89 -3.90
CA TRP A 23 -11.77 19.46 -3.66
C TRP A 23 -10.70 18.69 -4.45
N TYR A 24 -9.69 19.40 -4.98
CA TYR A 24 -8.54 18.76 -5.62
C TYR A 24 -7.82 17.77 -4.71
N TYR A 25 -7.80 18.06 -3.40
CA TYR A 25 -7.26 17.16 -2.39
C TYR A 25 -7.89 15.75 -2.51
N GLY A 26 -9.22 15.66 -2.43
CA GLY A 26 -9.93 14.38 -2.57
C GLY A 26 -9.62 13.68 -3.90
N LEU A 27 -9.60 14.41 -5.01
CA LEU A 27 -9.31 13.87 -6.33
C LEU A 27 -7.91 13.23 -6.41
N THR A 28 -6.88 13.92 -5.87
CA THR A 28 -5.50 13.41 -5.90
C THR A 28 -5.34 12.13 -5.10
N TYR A 29 -5.98 12.02 -3.92
CA TYR A 29 -6.00 10.77 -3.16
C TYR A 29 -6.76 9.67 -3.89
N SER A 30 -7.91 9.97 -4.51
CA SER A 30 -8.64 8.99 -5.34
C SER A 30 -7.78 8.46 -6.49
N LEU A 31 -7.06 9.34 -7.19
CA LEU A 31 -6.12 8.93 -8.26
C LEU A 31 -5.00 8.05 -7.71
N GLY A 32 -4.46 8.38 -6.54
CA GLY A 32 -3.47 7.54 -5.86
C GLY A 32 -4.00 6.14 -5.52
N PHE A 33 -5.22 6.04 -4.98
CA PHE A 33 -5.86 4.75 -4.69
C PHE A 33 -6.16 3.95 -5.95
N VAL A 34 -6.59 4.60 -7.04
CA VAL A 34 -6.72 3.96 -8.35
C VAL A 34 -5.36 3.43 -8.83
N GLY A 35 -4.28 4.20 -8.64
CA GLY A 35 -2.92 3.75 -8.92
C GLY A 35 -2.53 2.49 -8.13
N VAL A 36 -2.88 2.42 -6.85
CA VAL A 36 -2.68 1.24 -6.00
C VAL A 36 -3.45 0.03 -6.55
N TYR A 37 -4.74 0.22 -6.87
CA TYR A 37 -5.56 -0.85 -7.45
C TYR A 37 -5.00 -1.35 -8.79
N LEU A 38 -4.64 -0.44 -9.71
CA LEU A 38 -4.08 -0.79 -11.01
C LEU A 38 -2.72 -1.50 -10.89
N TRP A 39 -1.92 -1.13 -9.90
CA TRP A 39 -0.68 -1.83 -9.58
C TRP A 39 -0.96 -3.28 -9.17
N PHE A 40 -1.85 -3.51 -8.20
CA PHE A 40 -2.19 -4.87 -7.77
C PHE A 40 -2.82 -5.69 -8.88
N LYS A 41 -3.67 -5.09 -9.72
CA LYS A 41 -4.21 -5.73 -10.93
C LYS A 41 -3.13 -6.16 -11.90
N ARG A 42 -2.05 -5.38 -12.03
CA ARG A 42 -0.89 -5.73 -12.87
C ARG A 42 -0.10 -6.90 -12.31
N VAL A 43 0.02 -7.01 -10.99
CA VAL A 43 0.87 -8.01 -10.33
C VAL A 43 0.09 -9.25 -9.85
N GLN A 44 -1.24 -9.25 -9.97
CA GLN A 44 -2.12 -10.31 -9.48
C GLN A 44 -1.75 -11.70 -10.00
N LYS A 45 -1.39 -11.82 -11.29
CA LYS A 45 -1.02 -13.10 -11.91
C LYS A 45 0.23 -13.70 -11.27
N ARG A 46 1.19 -12.85 -10.91
CA ARG A 46 2.42 -13.28 -10.24
C ARG A 46 2.16 -13.65 -8.78
N LEU A 47 1.20 -12.99 -8.13
CA LEU A 47 0.77 -13.31 -6.77
C LEU A 47 -0.14 -14.56 -6.70
N GLY A 48 -0.61 -15.07 -7.85
CA GLY A 48 -1.58 -16.16 -7.92
C GLY A 48 -2.98 -15.72 -7.45
N TRP A 49 -3.31 -14.44 -7.58
CA TRP A 49 -4.56 -13.85 -7.14
C TRP A 49 -5.54 -13.72 -8.30
N ALA A 50 -6.85 -13.89 -8.02
CA ALA A 50 -7.89 -13.49 -8.95
C ALA A 50 -8.25 -12.01 -8.72
N ASP A 51 -9.09 -11.47 -9.61
CA ASP A 51 -9.51 -10.07 -9.55
C ASP A 51 -10.19 -9.74 -8.21
N ARG A 52 -10.92 -10.71 -7.63
CA ARG A 52 -11.62 -10.54 -6.35
C ARG A 52 -10.65 -10.24 -5.21
N GLU A 53 -9.52 -10.92 -5.13
CA GLU A 53 -8.51 -10.69 -4.10
C GLU A 53 -7.92 -9.28 -4.18
N VAL A 54 -7.75 -8.74 -5.39
CA VAL A 54 -7.29 -7.37 -5.58
C VAL A 54 -8.32 -6.37 -5.06
N TYR A 55 -9.61 -6.60 -5.34
CA TYR A 55 -10.70 -5.77 -4.80
C TYR A 55 -10.80 -5.87 -3.28
N ASP A 56 -10.78 -7.08 -2.73
CA ASP A 56 -10.84 -7.34 -1.29
C ASP A 56 -9.70 -6.61 -0.56
N LEU A 57 -8.46 -6.72 -1.06
CA LEU A 57 -7.31 -6.00 -0.50
C LEU A 57 -7.50 -4.49 -0.58
N SER A 58 -7.89 -3.96 -1.75
CA SER A 58 -8.03 -2.52 -1.96
C SER A 58 -9.09 -1.92 -1.02
N ILE A 59 -10.21 -2.62 -0.84
CA ILE A 59 -11.29 -2.21 0.06
C ILE A 59 -10.83 -2.29 1.52
N LEU A 60 -10.18 -3.38 1.94
CA LEU A 60 -9.69 -3.53 3.31
C LEU A 60 -8.65 -2.50 3.69
N VAL A 61 -7.73 -2.17 2.77
CA VAL A 61 -6.73 -1.13 2.99
C VAL A 61 -7.39 0.25 3.06
N ALA A 62 -8.31 0.58 2.15
CA ALA A 62 -9.01 1.86 2.17
C ALA A 62 -9.86 2.04 3.44
N LEU A 63 -10.61 1.00 3.84
CA LEU A 63 -11.40 1.01 5.07
C LEU A 63 -10.49 1.08 6.31
N GLY A 64 -9.41 0.31 6.35
CA GLY A 64 -8.44 0.34 7.43
C GLY A 64 -7.86 1.74 7.60
N ILE A 65 -7.43 2.38 6.51
CA ILE A 65 -6.95 3.76 6.52
C ILE A 65 -8.02 4.71 7.05
N LEU A 66 -9.24 4.66 6.52
CA LEU A 66 -10.30 5.60 6.89
C LEU A 66 -10.67 5.50 8.38
N VAL A 67 -10.82 4.27 8.89
CA VAL A 67 -11.19 4.01 10.28
C VAL A 67 -10.03 4.40 11.21
N PHE A 68 -8.82 3.90 10.98
CA PHE A 68 -7.70 4.15 11.89
C PHE A 68 -7.18 5.59 11.83
N ALA A 69 -7.17 6.24 10.66
CA ALA A 69 -6.83 7.66 10.55
C ALA A 69 -7.73 8.51 11.44
N ARG A 70 -9.02 8.17 11.49
CA ARG A 70 -10.00 8.87 12.30
C ARG A 70 -9.91 8.51 13.78
N THR A 71 -9.79 7.22 14.11
CA THR A 71 -9.65 6.78 15.50
C THR A 71 -8.41 7.35 16.16
N VAL A 72 -7.26 7.36 15.47
CA VAL A 72 -6.02 7.93 16.02
C VAL A 72 -6.14 9.44 16.20
N GLU A 73 -6.78 10.15 15.27
CA GLU A 73 -7.04 11.59 15.44
C GLU A 73 -7.86 11.86 16.71
N ILE A 74 -8.98 11.15 16.87
CA ILE A 74 -9.90 11.32 17.99
C ILE A 74 -9.24 10.98 19.31
N VAL A 75 -8.51 9.87 19.38
CA VAL A 75 -7.95 9.36 20.64
C VAL A 75 -6.73 10.15 21.10
N PHE A 76 -5.86 10.56 20.18
CA PHE A 76 -4.57 11.17 20.56
C PHE A 76 -4.56 12.69 20.49
N TYR A 77 -5.38 13.31 19.64
CA TYR A 77 -5.33 14.76 19.42
C TYR A 77 -6.54 15.48 20.01
N GLU A 78 -7.74 14.91 19.88
CA GLU A 78 -9.00 15.62 20.16
C GLU A 78 -9.89 14.89 21.20
N TRP A 79 -9.31 14.08 22.09
CA TRP A 79 -10.05 13.21 23.00
C TRP A 79 -11.07 13.96 23.86
N SER A 80 -10.67 15.10 24.41
CA SER A 80 -11.52 15.94 25.27
C SER A 80 -12.72 16.54 24.53
N TYR A 81 -12.58 16.83 23.24
CA TYR A 81 -13.65 17.36 22.39
C TYR A 81 -14.69 16.27 22.06
N TYR A 82 -14.23 15.10 21.62
CA TYR A 82 -15.14 14.02 21.22
C TYR A 82 -15.85 13.31 22.38
N LEU A 83 -15.32 13.41 23.60
CA LEU A 83 -16.05 12.99 24.81
C LEU A 83 -17.35 13.80 25.01
N GLN A 84 -17.34 15.08 24.61
CA GLN A 84 -18.50 15.97 24.73
C GLN A 84 -19.43 15.87 23.51
N HIS A 85 -18.92 15.42 22.37
CA HIS A 85 -19.66 15.30 21.11
C HIS A 85 -19.47 13.93 20.44
N PRO A 86 -19.93 12.82 21.07
CA PRO A 86 -19.68 11.48 20.56
C PRO A 86 -20.31 11.21 19.17
N SER A 87 -21.41 11.87 18.84
CA SER A 87 -22.04 11.76 17.50
C SER A 87 -21.17 12.32 16.38
N GLN A 88 -20.25 13.24 16.67
CA GLN A 88 -19.36 13.85 15.68
C GLN A 88 -18.13 13.00 15.36
N ALA A 89 -17.87 11.94 16.13
CA ALA A 89 -16.76 11.01 15.87
C ALA A 89 -16.82 10.42 14.45
N LEU A 90 -18.03 10.08 13.98
CA LEU A 90 -18.29 9.53 12.64
C LEU A 90 -18.42 10.58 11.54
N SER A 91 -18.31 11.88 11.87
CA SER A 91 -18.45 12.96 10.90
C SER A 91 -17.13 13.18 10.14
N TYR A 92 -16.85 12.32 9.16
CA TYR A 92 -15.63 12.38 8.35
C TYR A 92 -15.49 13.67 7.53
N TRP A 93 -16.60 14.38 7.29
CA TRP A 93 -16.63 15.65 6.56
C TRP A 93 -16.11 16.85 7.37
N LEU A 94 -15.96 16.73 8.69
CA LEU A 94 -15.38 17.79 9.54
C LEU A 94 -13.86 17.91 9.37
N GLY A 95 -13.22 17.01 8.62
CA GLY A 95 -11.76 16.93 8.51
C GLY A 95 -11.11 16.31 9.75
N GLY A 96 -9.78 16.26 9.76
CA GLY A 96 -8.99 15.64 10.85
C GLY A 96 -8.70 14.16 10.58
N MET A 97 -7.63 13.91 9.84
CA MET A 97 -7.08 12.58 9.60
C MET A 97 -5.62 12.53 10.05
N SER A 98 -5.32 11.65 11.00
CA SER A 98 -3.96 11.50 11.51
C SER A 98 -3.08 10.73 10.52
N SER A 99 -1.90 11.27 10.23
CA SER A 99 -0.89 10.58 9.39
C SER A 99 -0.45 9.24 10.00
N HIS A 100 -0.34 9.15 11.34
CA HIS A 100 0.00 7.91 12.04
C HIS A 100 -1.12 6.86 11.88
N GLY A 101 -2.37 7.30 11.94
CA GLY A 101 -3.52 6.42 11.76
C GLY A 101 -3.66 5.92 10.32
N VAL A 102 -3.29 6.72 9.31
CA VAL A 102 -3.22 6.26 7.91
C VAL A 102 -2.22 5.11 7.77
N LEU A 103 -1.01 5.26 8.34
CA LEU A 103 0.03 4.22 8.28
C LEU A 103 -0.42 2.93 8.98
N LEU A 104 -0.91 3.05 10.23
CA LEU A 104 -1.37 1.91 11.01
C LEU A 104 -2.58 1.22 10.37
N GLY A 105 -3.53 1.99 9.85
CA GLY A 105 -4.71 1.48 9.15
C GLY A 105 -4.36 0.69 7.89
N GLY A 106 -3.40 1.19 7.10
CA GLY A 106 -2.91 0.48 5.92
C GLY A 106 -2.23 -0.84 6.28
N ILE A 107 -1.32 -0.83 7.27
CA ILE A 107 -0.63 -2.03 7.75
C ILE A 107 -1.63 -3.06 8.30
N LEU A 108 -2.58 -2.63 9.11
CA LEU A 108 -3.61 -3.52 9.68
C LEU A 108 -4.56 -4.08 8.61
N GLY A 109 -4.91 -3.28 7.60
CA GLY A 109 -5.70 -3.75 6.45
C GLY A 109 -4.98 -4.87 5.68
N ILE A 110 -3.68 -4.69 5.42
CA ILE A 110 -2.84 -5.71 4.77
C ILE A 110 -2.70 -6.94 5.67
N TRP A 111 -2.48 -6.74 6.97
CA TRP A 111 -2.35 -7.83 7.93
C TRP A 111 -3.62 -8.67 8.00
N LEU A 112 -4.79 -8.04 8.12
CA LEU A 112 -6.08 -8.71 8.17
C LEU A 112 -6.34 -9.51 6.90
N PHE A 113 -6.13 -8.89 5.72
CA PHE A 113 -6.24 -9.57 4.44
C PHE A 113 -5.30 -10.78 4.34
N SER A 114 -4.03 -10.61 4.74
CA SER A 114 -3.05 -11.69 4.73
C SER A 114 -3.44 -12.84 5.66
N ARG A 115 -4.08 -12.56 6.81
CA ARG A 115 -4.52 -13.59 7.75
C ARG A 115 -5.68 -14.39 7.18
N TRP A 116 -6.58 -13.75 6.43
CA TRP A 116 -7.69 -14.43 5.76
C TRP A 116 -7.25 -15.27 4.56
N ARG A 117 -6.18 -14.88 3.85
CA ARG A 117 -5.74 -15.52 2.60
C ARG A 117 -4.48 -16.40 2.71
N GLY A 118 -4.00 -16.71 3.92
CA GLY A 118 -2.97 -17.73 4.11
C GLY A 118 -1.51 -17.27 4.08
N GLY A 119 -1.21 -16.05 4.56
CA GLY A 119 0.11 -15.81 5.19
C GLY A 119 1.21 -15.11 4.39
N ARG A 120 0.89 -14.34 3.35
CA ARG A 120 1.87 -13.58 2.55
C ARG A 120 2.07 -12.13 2.99
N PHE A 121 2.01 -11.83 4.30
CA PHE A 121 2.00 -10.46 4.79
C PHE A 121 3.21 -9.65 4.30
N LEU A 122 4.42 -10.22 4.43
CA LEU A 122 5.65 -9.56 4.00
C LEU A 122 5.71 -9.37 2.48
N GLU A 123 5.30 -10.38 1.69
CA GLU A 123 5.25 -10.24 0.23
C GLU A 123 4.29 -9.14 -0.22
N ILE A 124 3.14 -9.01 0.44
CA ILE A 124 2.17 -7.95 0.14
C ILE A 124 2.74 -6.60 0.58
N LEU A 125 3.36 -6.53 1.75
CA LEU A 125 3.97 -5.31 2.26
C LEU A 125 5.07 -4.80 1.33
N ASP A 126 5.98 -5.68 0.89
CA ASP A 126 7.02 -5.39 -0.09
C ASP A 126 6.42 -4.85 -1.40
N GLU A 127 5.30 -5.41 -1.83
CA GLU A 127 4.63 -5.02 -3.06
C GLU A 127 3.83 -3.72 -2.94
N VAL A 128 3.38 -3.35 -1.74
CA VAL A 128 2.66 -2.10 -1.44
C VAL A 128 3.59 -0.88 -1.47
N VAL A 129 4.89 -1.02 -1.19
CA VAL A 129 5.81 0.13 -1.11
C VAL A 129 5.82 0.96 -2.40
N ILE A 130 5.76 0.30 -3.56
CA ILE A 130 5.76 0.96 -4.88
C ILE A 130 4.50 1.81 -5.11
N PRO A 131 3.27 1.24 -5.06
CA PRO A 131 2.06 2.04 -5.23
C PRO A 131 1.83 3.03 -4.08
N ALA A 132 2.34 2.76 -2.88
CA ALA A 132 2.30 3.72 -1.78
C ALA A 132 3.14 4.97 -2.09
N ALA A 133 4.34 4.82 -2.67
CA ALA A 133 5.15 5.96 -3.13
C ALA A 133 4.41 6.79 -4.19
N PHE A 134 3.69 6.13 -5.11
CA PHE A 134 2.84 6.82 -6.09
C PHE A 134 1.70 7.60 -5.42
N LEU A 135 0.93 6.97 -4.53
CA LEU A 135 -0.14 7.60 -3.77
C LEU A 135 0.38 8.82 -3.00
N MET A 136 1.53 8.71 -2.33
CA MET A 136 2.16 9.81 -1.60
C MET A 136 2.61 10.93 -2.54
N GLY A 137 3.18 10.60 -3.70
CA GLY A 137 3.59 11.59 -4.70
C GLY A 137 2.42 12.41 -5.22
N VAL A 138 1.33 11.74 -5.61
CA VAL A 138 0.12 12.40 -6.11
C VAL A 138 -0.57 13.22 -5.00
N GLY A 139 -0.65 12.69 -3.77
CA GLY A 139 -1.20 13.44 -2.64
C GLY A 139 -0.42 14.73 -2.33
N ARG A 140 0.91 14.71 -2.50
CA ARG A 140 1.74 15.91 -2.32
C ARG A 140 1.51 16.97 -3.40
N ILE A 141 1.12 16.57 -4.62
CA ILE A 141 0.65 17.50 -5.66
C ILE A 141 -0.68 18.13 -5.22
N GLY A 142 -1.60 17.35 -4.64
CA GLY A 142 -2.84 17.86 -4.06
C GLY A 142 -2.60 18.92 -2.98
N ASN A 143 -1.64 18.66 -2.09
CA ASN A 143 -1.23 19.62 -1.04
C ASN A 143 -0.63 20.90 -1.61
N PHE A 144 0.09 20.81 -2.73
CA PHE A 144 0.59 22.00 -3.43
C PHE A 144 -0.57 22.82 -3.99
N ILE A 145 -1.56 22.19 -4.64
CA ILE A 145 -2.76 22.86 -5.16
C ILE A 145 -3.52 23.58 -4.03
N ASP A 146 -3.68 22.90 -2.90
CA ASP A 146 -4.37 23.44 -1.72
C ASP A 146 -3.62 24.61 -1.08
N GLY A 147 -2.27 24.62 -1.17
CA GLY A 147 -1.44 25.72 -0.67
C GLY A 147 -1.33 25.79 0.86
N ASN A 148 -1.82 24.77 1.57
CA ASN A 148 -1.86 24.73 3.04
C ASN A 148 -0.53 24.32 3.69
N ILE A 149 0.35 23.62 2.96
CA ILE A 149 1.66 23.18 3.46
C ILE A 149 2.75 23.94 2.72
N VAL A 150 3.44 24.82 3.44
CA VAL A 150 4.46 25.72 2.89
C VAL A 150 5.82 25.51 3.58
N GLY A 151 6.90 25.72 2.83
CA GLY A 151 8.27 25.59 3.36
C GLY A 151 8.74 26.80 4.17
N TYR A 152 10.04 26.81 4.43
CA TYR A 152 10.73 27.98 4.98
C TYR A 152 10.79 29.13 3.96
N ALA A 153 10.91 30.34 4.49
CA ALA A 153 11.12 31.55 3.71
C ALA A 153 12.43 31.48 2.92
N THR A 154 12.42 31.99 1.70
CA THR A 154 13.55 31.88 0.78
C THR A 154 13.45 32.90 -0.35
N ASP A 155 14.61 33.24 -0.90
CA ASP A 155 14.75 34.21 -2.01
C ASP A 155 15.22 33.55 -3.31
N VAL A 156 15.14 32.22 -3.41
CA VAL A 156 15.51 31.50 -4.65
C VAL A 156 14.56 31.83 -5.80
N TRP A 157 15.06 31.82 -7.03
CA TRP A 157 14.29 32.22 -8.23
C TRP A 157 13.06 31.36 -8.51
N TRP A 158 12.96 30.15 -7.95
CA TRP A 158 11.80 29.26 -8.05
C TRP A 158 10.89 29.28 -6.81
N ALA A 159 11.05 30.27 -5.93
CA ALA A 159 10.21 30.41 -4.74
C ALA A 159 8.76 30.71 -5.12
N VAL A 160 7.83 30.21 -4.30
CA VAL A 160 6.40 30.33 -4.54
C VAL A 160 5.78 31.24 -3.47
N LYS A 161 4.95 32.18 -3.92
CA LYS A 161 4.12 33.01 -3.05
C LYS A 161 2.79 32.31 -2.79
N PHE A 162 2.66 31.72 -1.61
CA PHE A 162 1.42 31.08 -1.17
C PHE A 162 0.41 32.11 -0.63
N PRO A 163 -0.90 31.87 -0.76
CA PRO A 163 -1.94 32.83 -0.37
C PRO A 163 -1.92 33.16 1.13
N ASN A 164 -1.53 32.19 1.97
CA ASN A 164 -1.48 32.34 3.43
C ASN A 164 -0.08 32.74 3.96
N ALA A 165 0.87 33.07 3.08
CA ALA A 165 2.24 33.40 3.47
C ALA A 165 2.62 34.82 3.02
N GLU A 166 3.16 35.64 3.92
CA GLU A 166 3.64 37.00 3.61
C GLU A 166 4.95 37.02 2.80
N GLU A 167 5.74 35.97 2.90
CA GLU A 167 7.04 35.85 2.23
C GLU A 167 7.01 34.78 1.14
N PHE A 168 8.01 34.81 0.25
CA PHE A 168 8.25 33.75 -0.71
C PHE A 168 8.81 32.52 0.02
N ARG A 169 8.29 31.34 -0.32
CA ARG A 169 8.63 30.10 0.40
C ARG A 169 9.00 28.99 -0.56
N HIS A 170 9.80 28.06 -0.07
CA HIS A 170 10.11 26.84 -0.81
C HIS A 170 8.85 25.99 -1.03
N PRO A 171 8.57 25.51 -2.26
CA PRO A 171 7.49 24.57 -2.53
C PRO A 171 7.86 23.14 -2.09
N VAL A 172 7.99 22.94 -0.77
CA VAL A 172 8.45 21.67 -0.17
C VAL A 172 7.54 20.49 -0.55
N THR A 173 6.24 20.74 -0.71
CA THR A 173 5.28 19.74 -1.21
C THR A 173 5.66 19.21 -2.58
N LEU A 174 6.16 20.06 -3.48
CA LEU A 174 6.58 19.65 -4.82
C LEU A 174 7.90 18.88 -4.78
N TYR A 175 8.83 19.26 -3.90
CA TYR A 175 10.06 18.49 -3.67
C TYR A 175 9.76 17.09 -3.13
N ASP A 176 8.82 16.99 -2.18
CA ASP A 176 8.36 15.72 -1.64
C ASP A 176 7.65 14.88 -2.71
N ALA A 177 6.81 15.49 -3.56
CA ALA A 177 6.18 14.81 -4.67
C ALA A 177 7.24 14.22 -5.60
N LEU A 178 8.21 15.04 -6.02
CA LEU A 178 9.30 14.63 -6.91
C LEU A 178 10.12 13.49 -6.28
N LYS A 179 10.50 13.61 -5.01
CA LYS A 179 11.20 12.56 -4.26
C LYS A 179 10.43 11.23 -4.30
N ASN A 180 9.11 11.27 -4.04
CA ASN A 180 8.27 10.07 -4.08
C ASN A 180 8.19 9.46 -5.49
N PHE A 181 8.05 10.28 -6.54
CA PHE A 181 8.06 9.78 -7.92
C PHE A 181 9.42 9.21 -8.34
N LEU A 182 10.52 9.81 -7.90
CA LEU A 182 11.89 9.31 -8.14
C LEU A 182 12.18 8.02 -7.36
N MET A 183 11.52 7.80 -6.22
CA MET A 183 11.62 6.52 -5.50
C MET A 183 11.00 5.36 -6.30
N ILE A 184 9.96 5.58 -7.11
CA ILE A 184 9.31 4.50 -7.89
C ILE A 184 10.30 3.76 -8.80
N PRO A 185 11.05 4.39 -9.72
CA PRO A 185 12.00 3.66 -10.57
C PRO A 185 13.10 2.98 -9.75
N LEU A 186 13.57 3.60 -8.65
CA LEU A 186 14.53 2.98 -7.75
C LEU A 186 13.97 1.69 -7.13
N LEU A 187 12.76 1.74 -6.58
CA LEU A 187 12.08 0.58 -6.02
C LEU A 187 11.79 -0.50 -7.07
N LEU A 188 11.49 -0.10 -8.32
CA LEU A 188 11.33 -1.05 -9.43
C LEU A 188 12.65 -1.75 -9.78
N VAL A 189 13.78 -1.05 -9.72
CA VAL A 189 15.11 -1.65 -9.92
C VAL A 189 15.44 -2.62 -8.79
N VAL A 190 15.24 -2.19 -7.53
CA VAL A 190 15.46 -3.05 -6.34
C VAL A 190 14.57 -4.29 -6.39
N ARG A 191 13.31 -4.15 -6.82
CA ARG A 191 12.38 -5.27 -7.01
C ARG A 191 12.82 -6.27 -8.08
N ARG A 192 13.63 -5.87 -9.07
CA ARG A 192 14.20 -6.79 -10.06
C ARG A 192 15.36 -7.59 -9.49
N THR A 193 16.10 -7.03 -8.55
CA THR A 193 17.28 -7.66 -7.94
C THR A 193 16.96 -8.49 -6.70
N THR A 194 15.82 -8.23 -6.05
CA THR A 194 15.42 -8.86 -4.78
C THR A 194 14.18 -9.72 -4.97
N SER A 195 14.21 -10.97 -4.49
CA SER A 195 13.02 -11.84 -4.52
C SER A 195 11.98 -11.40 -3.48
N PRO A 196 10.68 -11.35 -3.82
CA PRO A 196 9.60 -11.02 -2.88
C PRO A 196 9.59 -11.96 -1.67
N GLY A 197 9.32 -11.43 -0.47
CA GLY A 197 9.15 -12.26 0.74
C GLY A 197 10.44 -12.59 1.50
N ARG A 198 11.60 -12.11 1.04
CA ARG A 198 12.82 -12.05 1.86
C ARG A 198 12.87 -10.74 2.62
N GLY A 199 11.91 -10.53 3.52
CA GLY A 199 12.11 -9.56 4.59
C GLY A 199 13.36 -9.97 5.35
N PHE A 200 14.44 -9.18 5.25
CA PHE A 200 15.70 -9.25 6.02
C PHE A 200 15.89 -10.53 6.84
N SER A 201 15.93 -11.68 6.17
CA SER A 201 16.22 -12.95 6.78
C SER A 201 17.70 -13.17 6.62
N TRP A 202 18.45 -12.73 7.63
CA TRP A 202 19.76 -13.31 7.90
C TRP A 202 19.61 -14.84 7.86
N PRO A 203 20.54 -15.60 7.24
CA PRO A 203 20.34 -17.00 6.96
C PRO A 203 20.32 -17.80 8.27
N ILE A 204 19.14 -18.00 8.83
CA ILE A 204 18.83 -19.21 9.58
C ILE A 204 18.39 -20.24 8.55
N SER A 205 19.34 -20.56 7.68
CA SER A 205 19.29 -21.73 6.81
C SER A 205 19.66 -22.94 7.68
N CYS A 206 18.71 -23.40 8.50
CA CYS A 206 18.68 -24.80 8.85
C CYS A 206 17.98 -25.54 7.71
N SER A 207 18.84 -25.95 6.79
CA SER A 207 18.67 -26.96 5.76
C SER A 207 17.74 -28.13 6.10
N GLY A 208 16.97 -28.54 5.09
CA GLY A 208 16.47 -29.91 4.93
C GLY A 208 15.10 -30.13 5.55
N THR A 209 14.01 -30.12 4.78
CA THR A 209 13.72 -31.31 3.97
C THR A 209 12.89 -30.92 2.74
N GLY A 210 13.44 -31.24 1.58
CA GLY A 210 12.80 -31.02 0.29
C GLY A 210 11.54 -31.86 0.14
N SER A 211 10.46 -31.19 -0.22
CA SER A 211 9.34 -31.80 -0.91
C SER A 211 9.73 -31.93 -2.40
N VAL A 212 10.46 -33.00 -2.73
CA VAL A 212 10.68 -33.46 -4.11
C VAL A 212 10.78 -34.99 -4.05
N ALA A 213 9.65 -35.69 -4.15
CA ALA A 213 9.53 -37.07 -4.67
C ALA A 213 8.08 -37.59 -4.48
N SER A 214 7.14 -37.03 -5.23
CA SER A 214 5.83 -37.64 -5.49
C SER A 214 5.74 -38.04 -6.96
N SER A 215 6.65 -38.90 -7.39
CA SER A 215 6.63 -39.68 -8.63
C SER A 215 7.95 -40.45 -8.69
N LEU A 216 7.92 -41.71 -9.12
CA LEU A 216 9.07 -42.64 -9.25
C LEU A 216 9.39 -43.52 -8.03
N THR A 217 8.40 -44.25 -7.51
CA THR A 217 8.63 -45.59 -6.95
C THR A 217 7.52 -46.53 -7.37
N THR A 218 7.42 -46.79 -8.67
CA THR A 218 6.88 -48.07 -9.15
C THR A 218 7.45 -48.40 -10.52
N SER A 219 8.05 -49.60 -10.60
CA SER A 219 8.39 -50.37 -11.79
C SER A 219 9.66 -50.00 -12.59
N GLY A 220 10.64 -50.91 -12.51
CA GLY A 220 11.33 -51.38 -13.71
C GLY A 220 12.85 -51.55 -13.60
N SER A 221 13.32 -52.67 -13.03
CA SER A 221 14.18 -53.64 -13.72
C SER A 221 15.02 -54.49 -12.75
N THR A 222 14.54 -55.68 -12.38
CA THR A 222 15.38 -56.89 -12.44
C THR A 222 14.48 -58.09 -12.71
N LEU A 223 14.69 -58.70 -13.87
CA LEU A 223 14.17 -60.00 -14.26
C LEU A 223 14.64 -61.07 -13.27
N SER A 224 13.71 -61.86 -12.71
CA SER A 224 13.68 -63.32 -12.89
C SER A 224 12.74 -64.01 -11.89
N ARG A 225 11.99 -64.98 -12.44
CA ARG A 225 11.15 -66.02 -11.83
C ARG A 225 9.63 -65.78 -11.84
N CYS A 226 9.06 -66.16 -12.98
CA CYS A 226 7.74 -66.78 -13.04
C CYS A 226 7.71 -68.05 -12.19
N SER A 227 6.64 -68.24 -11.41
CA SER A 227 5.71 -69.37 -11.56
C SER A 227 4.67 -69.35 -10.43
N VAL A 228 3.41 -69.18 -10.80
CA VAL A 228 2.25 -69.45 -9.96
C VAL A 228 1.94 -70.94 -10.04
N SER A 229 1.88 -71.62 -8.90
CA SER A 229 1.07 -72.83 -8.69
C SER A 229 0.91 -73.14 -7.19
N ARG A 230 -0.30 -72.96 -6.65
CA ARG A 230 -0.85 -73.87 -5.61
C ARG A 230 -1.33 -75.15 -6.33
N PRO A 231 -1.57 -76.33 -5.71
CA PRO A 231 -1.79 -76.65 -4.28
C PRO A 231 -1.08 -77.95 -3.78
N GLY A 232 -1.25 -78.29 -2.50
CA GLY A 232 -0.87 -79.60 -1.90
C GLY A 232 -0.36 -79.40 -0.46
N SER A 233 -1.15 -79.61 0.59
CA SER A 233 -1.53 -80.88 1.23
C SER A 233 -0.38 -81.54 2.04
N ILE A 234 -0.66 -81.79 3.33
CA ILE A 234 -0.18 -82.92 4.15
C ILE A 234 1.04 -82.68 5.07
N SER A 235 0.70 -82.55 6.37
CA SER A 235 1.17 -83.24 7.59
C SER A 235 2.65 -83.30 8.02
N THR A 236 2.82 -83.25 9.35
CA THR A 236 3.79 -83.97 10.22
C THR A 236 5.28 -83.69 9.95
N SER A 237 6.11 -83.26 10.90
CA SER A 237 6.31 -83.75 12.28
C SER A 237 7.12 -82.72 13.05
#